data_AF-A0A923NHX9-F1
#
_entry.id   AF-A0A923NHX9-F1
#
_cell.length_a   1.000
_cell.length_b   1.000
_cell.length_c   1.000
_cell.angle_alpha   90.00
_cell.angle_beta   90.00
_cell.angle_gamma   90.00
#
_symmetry.space_group_name_H-M   'P 1'
#
loop_
_entity.id
_entity.type
_entity.pdbx_description
1 polymer ?
#
loop_
_entity_poly.entity_id
_entity_poly.type
_entity_poly.pdbx_seq_one_letter_code
_entity_poly.pdbx_strand_id
1 'polypeptide(L)'
;MLKMKSATLIDNQGHLVGMDQIDLNGLDEASLNAEETYSARVRSDTHAVQLLRSLGRLPETKATEDEKTATDSELERQLFGKRVLIVSWFGASAKNAANKINEVGGQATWLDGSKYTESKVIDEIRANRYDVGVVLINGSHHHTVKAAWEAQRAGQNIQVTPNAGMTKIIRIAMDAL
;
A
#
# COMPACT_ATOMS: atom_id res chain seq x y z
N MET A 1 -8.99 3.99 3.41
CA MET A 1 -8.64 5.09 2.48
C MET A 1 -9.84 5.37 1.61
N LEU A 2 -9.91 6.59 1.09
CA LEU A 2 -11.03 7.06 0.28
C LEU A 2 -10.50 7.80 -0.94
N LYS A 3 -11.13 7.59 -2.10
CA LYS A 3 -10.89 8.37 -3.33
C LYS A 3 -12.14 9.17 -3.67
N MET A 4 -11.97 10.42 -4.07
CA MET A 4 -13.12 11.26 -4.43
C MET A 4 -13.61 10.95 -5.85
N LYS A 5 -14.91 10.78 -6.02
CA LYS A 5 -15.60 10.62 -7.31
C LYS A 5 -16.87 11.47 -7.26
N SER A 6 -16.82 12.63 -7.91
CA SER A 6 -17.86 13.66 -7.75
C SER A 6 -18.04 14.03 -6.25
N ALA A 7 -19.17 14.59 -5.83
CA ALA A 7 -19.46 14.93 -4.42
C ALA A 7 -19.64 13.70 -3.48
N THR A 8 -18.90 12.62 -3.72
CA THR A 8 -18.90 11.39 -2.93
C THR A 8 -17.50 10.81 -2.83
N LEU A 9 -17.18 10.14 -1.72
CA LEU A 9 -15.95 9.37 -1.56
C LEU A 9 -16.23 7.89 -1.79
N ILE A 10 -15.27 7.17 -2.36
CA ILE A 10 -15.33 5.73 -2.57
C ILE A 10 -14.29 5.07 -1.67
N ASP A 11 -14.71 4.09 -0.88
CA ASP A 11 -13.80 3.27 -0.09
C ASP A 11 -13.07 2.20 -0.92
N ASN A 12 -12.13 1.51 -0.29
CA ASN A 12 -11.35 0.47 -0.97
C ASN A 12 -12.19 -0.77 -1.39
N GLN A 13 -13.43 -0.89 -0.95
CA GLN A 13 -14.38 -1.96 -1.31
C GLN A 13 -15.39 -1.50 -2.38
N GLY A 14 -15.32 -0.24 -2.82
CA GLY A 14 -16.23 0.32 -3.80
C GLY A 14 -17.50 0.92 -3.21
N HIS A 15 -17.63 1.03 -1.89
CA HIS A 15 -18.78 1.67 -1.27
C HIS A 15 -18.68 3.19 -1.40
N LEU A 16 -19.81 3.80 -1.76
CA LEU A 16 -19.97 5.24 -1.85
C LEU A 16 -20.35 5.81 -0.48
N VAL A 17 -19.63 6.84 -0.05
CA VAL A 17 -19.91 7.62 1.16
C VAL A 17 -20.26 9.04 0.72
N GLY A 18 -21.44 9.50 1.10
CA GLY A 18 -21.91 10.86 0.84
C GLY A 18 -21.13 11.90 1.65
N MET A 19 -20.94 13.11 1.12
CA MET A 19 -20.23 14.19 1.83
C MET A 19 -20.93 14.62 3.13
N ASP A 20 -22.25 14.44 3.21
CA ASP A 20 -23.06 14.63 4.43
C ASP A 20 -22.69 13.66 5.57
N GLN A 21 -22.06 12.53 5.24
CA GLN A 21 -21.62 11.50 6.18
C GLN A 21 -20.13 11.61 6.53
N ILE A 22 -19.45 12.62 5.98
CA ILE A 22 -18.01 12.81 6.11
C ILE A 22 -17.71 14.01 7.00
N ASP A 23 -17.01 13.75 8.10
CA ASP A 23 -16.39 14.80 8.90
C ASP A 23 -15.05 15.17 8.24
N LEU A 24 -14.97 16.38 7.67
CA LEU A 24 -13.76 16.88 7.00
C LEU A 24 -12.60 17.14 7.97
N ASN A 25 -12.83 17.11 9.30
CA ASN A 25 -11.82 17.32 10.33
C ASN A 25 -11.01 18.62 10.14
N GLY A 26 -11.70 19.69 9.75
CA GLY A 26 -11.09 21.00 9.49
C GLY A 26 -10.40 21.13 8.13
N LEU A 27 -10.48 20.13 7.24
CA LEU A 27 -10.18 20.30 5.82
C LEU A 27 -11.30 21.12 5.16
N ASP A 28 -10.92 21.99 4.23
CA ASP A 28 -11.88 22.74 3.42
C ASP A 28 -12.43 21.84 2.30
N GLU A 29 -13.74 21.78 2.11
CA GLU A 29 -14.37 21.01 1.04
C GLU A 29 -13.86 21.45 -0.33
N ALA A 30 -13.63 22.76 -0.52
CA ALA A 30 -13.10 23.31 -1.77
C ALA A 30 -11.64 22.90 -2.04
N SER A 31 -10.92 22.42 -1.02
CA SER A 31 -9.55 21.91 -1.14
C SER A 31 -9.48 20.43 -1.50
N LEU A 32 -10.61 19.72 -1.52
CA LEU A 32 -10.65 18.31 -1.90
C LEU A 32 -10.46 18.17 -3.41
N ASN A 33 -9.60 17.26 -3.83
CA ASN A 33 -9.22 17.03 -5.22
C ASN A 33 -9.59 15.59 -5.64
N ALA A 34 -10.32 15.47 -6.76
CA ALA A 34 -10.80 14.20 -7.30
C ALA A 34 -9.67 13.24 -7.71
N GLU A 35 -8.49 13.79 -7.97
CA GLU A 35 -7.30 13.01 -8.31
C GLU A 35 -6.56 12.48 -7.08
N GLU A 36 -6.86 12.99 -5.88
CA GLU A 36 -6.16 12.64 -4.65
C GLU A 36 -6.85 11.50 -3.87
N THR A 37 -6.04 10.80 -3.08
CA THR A 37 -6.50 9.80 -2.12
C THR A 37 -6.31 10.33 -0.71
N TYR A 38 -7.31 10.11 0.13
CA TYR A 38 -7.34 10.61 1.49
C TYR A 38 -7.29 9.46 2.50
N SER A 39 -6.57 9.68 3.60
CA SER A 39 -6.74 8.83 4.78
C SER A 39 -8.02 9.23 5.48
N ALA A 40 -8.75 8.22 5.92
CA ALA A 40 -9.98 8.40 6.66
C ALA A 40 -10.06 7.36 7.76
N ARG A 41 -10.78 7.70 8.83
CA ARG A 41 -11.09 6.83 9.96
C ARG A 41 -12.59 6.82 10.16
N VAL A 42 -13.17 5.64 10.34
CA VAL A 42 -14.55 5.52 10.79
C VAL A 42 -14.58 5.71 12.31
N ARG A 43 -15.37 6.66 12.78
CA ARG A 43 -15.57 6.86 14.22
C ARG A 43 -16.50 5.77 14.76
N SER A 44 -16.12 5.15 15.87
CA SER A 44 -16.90 4.05 16.47
C SER A 44 -18.19 4.51 17.15
N ASP A 45 -18.28 5.77 17.55
CA ASP A 45 -19.43 6.33 18.27
C ASP A 45 -20.57 6.75 17.34
N THR A 46 -20.23 7.36 16.21
CA THR A 46 -21.15 8.01 15.27
C THR A 46 -21.24 7.28 13.95
N HIS A 47 -20.33 6.33 13.69
CA HIS A 47 -20.12 5.71 12.38
C HIS A 47 -19.80 6.71 11.25
N ALA A 48 -19.56 7.97 11.60
CA ALA A 48 -19.16 9.01 10.67
C ALA A 48 -17.76 8.72 10.15
N VAL A 49 -17.55 9.04 8.87
CA VAL A 49 -16.27 8.88 8.20
C VAL A 49 -15.49 10.17 8.38
N GLN A 50 -14.44 10.15 9.20
CA GLN A 50 -13.60 11.32 9.40
C GLN A 50 -12.42 11.29 8.43
N LEU A 51 -12.34 12.28 7.54
CA LEU A 51 -11.16 12.53 6.71
C LEU A 51 -10.03 13.06 7.60
N LEU A 52 -8.82 12.53 7.45
CA LEU A 52 -7.68 12.92 8.27
C LEU A 52 -6.73 13.83 7.51
N ARG A 53 -6.37 13.46 6.27
CA ARG A 53 -5.49 14.26 5.40
C ARG A 53 -5.47 13.71 3.97
N SER A 54 -5.08 14.58 3.02
CA SER A 54 -4.64 14.13 1.71
C SER A 54 -3.35 13.33 1.82
N LEU A 55 -3.25 12.32 0.99
CA LEU A 55 -2.06 11.54 0.79
C LEU A 55 -1.50 11.65 -0.65
N GLY A 56 -2.12 12.52 -1.45
CA GLY A 56 -1.76 12.82 -2.84
C GLY A 56 -2.39 11.89 -3.86
N ARG A 57 -2.04 12.11 -5.13
CA ARG A 57 -2.54 11.32 -6.27
C ARG A 57 -1.99 9.90 -6.26
N LEU A 58 -2.87 8.93 -6.50
CA LEU A 58 -2.51 7.54 -6.73
C LEU A 58 -1.64 7.46 -7.99
N PRO A 59 -0.45 6.84 -7.93
CA PRO A 59 0.23 6.39 -9.13
C PRO A 59 -0.67 5.37 -9.85
N GLU A 60 -0.64 5.37 -11.17
CA GLU A 60 -1.34 4.35 -11.95
C GLU A 60 -0.72 2.99 -11.63
N THR A 61 -1.41 2.21 -10.79
CA THR A 61 -1.11 0.79 -10.65
C THR A 61 -1.47 0.12 -11.96
N LYS A 62 -0.49 -0.48 -12.64
CA LYS A 62 -0.77 -1.44 -13.72
C LYS A 62 -1.62 -2.55 -13.10
N ALA A 63 -2.93 -2.52 -13.37
CA ALA A 63 -3.81 -3.59 -12.99
C ALA A 63 -3.42 -4.81 -13.83
N THR A 64 -2.77 -5.80 -13.22
CA THR A 64 -2.65 -7.12 -13.82
C THR A 64 -3.89 -7.91 -13.43
N GLU A 65 -4.84 -7.96 -14.38
CA GLU A 65 -5.92 -8.97 -14.39
C GLU A 65 -5.30 -10.36 -14.65
N ASP A 66 -5.98 -11.38 -14.12
CA ASP A 66 -5.64 -12.81 -14.03
C ASP A 66 -4.63 -13.23 -12.94
N GLU A 67 -5.18 -13.63 -11.78
CA GLU A 67 -4.47 -14.30 -10.68
C GLU A 67 -4.08 -15.73 -11.06
N LYS A 68 -3.06 -15.90 -11.91
CA LYS A 68 -2.39 -17.19 -12.09
C LYS A 68 -1.29 -17.35 -11.05
N THR A 69 -1.34 -18.44 -10.29
CA THR A 69 -0.23 -18.82 -9.40
C THR A 69 1.01 -19.08 -10.24
N ALA A 70 2.06 -18.28 -10.05
CA ALA A 70 3.36 -18.51 -10.68
C ALA A 70 3.95 -19.84 -10.19
N THR A 71 4.61 -20.56 -11.09
CA THR A 71 5.33 -21.79 -10.72
C THR A 71 6.62 -21.45 -9.98
N ASP A 72 7.13 -22.37 -9.15
CA ASP A 72 8.39 -22.13 -8.40
C ASP A 72 9.57 -21.79 -9.32
N SER A 73 9.65 -22.40 -10.51
CA SER A 73 10.68 -22.05 -11.51
C SER A 73 10.52 -20.65 -12.10
N GLU A 74 9.28 -20.16 -12.23
CA GLU A 74 9.01 -18.78 -12.67
C GLU A 74 9.38 -17.77 -11.57
N LEU A 75 9.08 -18.12 -10.31
CA LEU A 75 9.46 -17.34 -9.14
C LEU A 75 10.98 -17.21 -9.04
N GLU A 76 11.70 -18.33 -9.10
CA GLU A 76 13.17 -18.36 -9.04
C GLU A 76 13.78 -17.51 -10.17
N ARG A 77 13.32 -17.70 -11.42
CA ARG A 77 13.84 -16.95 -12.57
C ARG A 77 13.74 -15.43 -12.41
N GLN A 78 12.68 -14.93 -11.76
CA GLN A 78 12.44 -13.48 -11.64
C GLN A 78 12.97 -12.88 -10.33
N LEU A 79 12.92 -13.63 -9.24
CA LEU A 79 13.19 -13.12 -7.89
C LEU A 79 14.60 -13.47 -7.38
N PHE A 80 15.30 -14.41 -8.01
CA PHE A 80 16.62 -14.81 -7.55
C PHE A 80 17.58 -13.62 -7.51
N GLY A 81 18.22 -13.41 -6.33
CA GLY A 81 19.13 -12.30 -6.08
C GLY A 81 18.47 -10.92 -5.96
N LYS A 82 17.14 -10.81 -6.09
CA LYS A 82 16.41 -9.55 -5.98
C LYS A 82 16.09 -9.22 -4.53
N ARG A 83 16.31 -7.96 -4.15
CA ARG A 83 16.01 -7.41 -2.82
C ARG A 83 14.60 -6.84 -2.83
N VAL A 84 13.71 -7.45 -2.05
CA VAL A 84 12.30 -7.07 -1.98
C VAL A 84 11.97 -6.55 -0.59
N LEU A 85 11.44 -5.33 -0.48
CA LEU A 85 10.87 -4.83 0.77
C LEU A 85 9.37 -5.11 0.79
N ILE A 86 8.83 -5.66 1.88
CA ILE A 86 7.39 -5.82 2.09
C ILE A 86 7.00 -5.13 3.39
N VAL A 87 6.15 -4.13 3.34
CA VAL A 87 5.65 -3.38 4.50
C VAL A 87 4.17 -3.66 4.71
N SER A 88 3.82 -4.08 5.93
CA SER A 88 2.44 -4.39 6.33
C SER A 88 2.25 -4.18 7.85
N TRP A 89 1.04 -4.36 8.36
CA TRP A 89 0.66 -4.21 9.77
C TRP A 89 -0.24 -5.39 10.07
N PHE A 90 0.25 -6.33 10.87
CA PHE A 90 -0.40 -7.63 11.13
C PHE A 90 -0.66 -8.49 9.87
N GLY A 91 0.33 -8.59 8.96
CA GLY A 91 0.18 -9.33 7.71
C GLY A 91 0.79 -10.73 7.70
N ALA A 92 0.05 -11.77 8.08
CA ALA A 92 0.50 -13.17 7.90
C ALA A 92 0.79 -13.49 6.42
N SER A 93 -0.02 -12.96 5.51
CA SER A 93 0.20 -13.09 4.06
C SER A 93 1.48 -12.39 3.59
N ALA A 94 1.81 -11.23 4.15
CA ALA A 94 3.04 -10.51 3.84
C ALA A 94 4.29 -11.26 4.35
N LYS A 95 4.21 -11.82 5.56
CA LYS A 95 5.25 -12.72 6.09
C LYS A 95 5.45 -13.94 5.20
N ASN A 96 4.37 -14.61 4.82
CA ASN A 96 4.45 -15.81 3.98
C ASN A 96 4.99 -15.47 2.57
N ALA A 97 4.64 -14.30 2.02
CA ALA A 97 5.19 -13.84 0.75
C ALA A 97 6.72 -13.63 0.85
N ALA A 98 7.18 -12.95 1.91
CA ALA A 98 8.61 -12.78 2.15
C ALA A 98 9.34 -14.12 2.29
N ASN A 99 8.77 -15.07 3.04
CA ASN A 99 9.34 -16.41 3.18
C ASN A 99 9.45 -17.11 1.83
N LYS A 100 8.39 -17.10 1.01
CA LYS A 100 8.41 -17.75 -0.30
C LYS A 100 9.42 -17.11 -1.26
N ILE A 101 9.57 -15.78 -1.24
CA ILE A 101 10.59 -15.09 -2.02
C ILE A 101 12.00 -15.50 -1.57
N ASN A 102 12.23 -15.65 -0.27
CA ASN A 102 13.50 -16.13 0.27
C ASN A 102 13.78 -17.60 -0.09
N GLU A 103 12.76 -18.45 -0.10
CA GLU A 103 12.87 -19.87 -0.50
C GLU A 103 13.36 -20.05 -1.94
N VAL A 104 12.97 -19.15 -2.85
CA VAL A 104 13.40 -19.19 -4.27
C VAL A 104 14.68 -18.39 -4.55
N GLY A 105 15.44 -18.03 -3.50
CA GLY A 105 16.74 -17.34 -3.63
C GLY A 105 16.67 -15.82 -3.78
N GLY A 106 15.49 -15.21 -3.58
CA GLY A 106 15.36 -13.77 -3.39
C GLY A 106 15.79 -13.31 -1.99
N GLN A 107 15.82 -11.99 -1.78
CA GLN A 107 16.19 -11.36 -0.51
C GLN A 107 15.05 -10.46 -0.03
N ALA A 108 14.01 -11.06 0.54
CA ALA A 108 12.86 -10.35 1.06
C ALA A 108 13.05 -9.90 2.51
N THR A 109 12.89 -8.59 2.74
CA THR A 109 12.76 -7.99 4.07
C THR A 109 11.29 -7.68 4.34
N TRP A 110 10.71 -8.31 5.37
CA TRP A 110 9.36 -7.99 5.82
C TRP A 110 9.40 -7.10 7.07
N LEU A 111 8.76 -5.93 6.98
CA LEU A 111 8.52 -5.04 8.10
C LEU A 111 7.05 -5.07 8.51
N ASP A 112 6.80 -5.60 9.71
CA ASP A 112 5.53 -5.49 10.41
C ASP A 112 5.51 -4.17 11.19
N GLY A 113 4.79 -3.17 10.68
CA GLY A 113 4.68 -1.86 11.31
C GLY A 113 4.10 -1.90 12.73
N SER A 114 3.40 -2.97 13.11
CA SER A 114 2.96 -3.16 14.50
C SER A 114 4.10 -3.45 15.49
N LYS A 115 5.27 -3.85 14.98
CA LYS A 115 6.45 -4.27 15.78
C LYS A 115 7.61 -3.31 15.71
N TYR A 116 7.55 -2.32 14.83
CA TYR A 116 8.61 -1.35 14.61
C TYR A 116 8.06 0.06 14.78
N THR A 117 8.94 1.00 15.15
CA THR A 117 8.56 2.41 15.18
C THR A 117 8.25 2.87 13.76
N GLU A 118 7.29 3.79 13.63
CA GLU A 118 6.91 4.36 12.34
C GLU A 118 8.12 4.99 11.63
N SER A 119 9.00 5.66 12.39
CA SER A 119 10.26 6.22 11.87
C SER A 119 11.13 5.17 11.20
N LYS A 120 11.34 4.02 11.85
CA LYS A 120 12.16 2.94 11.31
C LYS A 120 11.58 2.39 10.00
N VAL A 121 10.26 2.23 9.92
CA VAL A 121 9.59 1.76 8.70
C VAL A 121 9.76 2.78 7.57
N ILE A 122 9.59 4.07 7.87
CA ILE A 122 9.75 5.16 6.90
C ILE A 122 11.20 5.26 6.40
N ASP A 123 12.18 5.13 7.30
CA ASP A 123 13.60 5.16 6.94
C ASP A 123 13.94 3.99 6.01
N GLU A 124 13.40 2.80 6.27
CA GLU A 124 13.61 1.62 5.43
C GLU A 124 12.99 1.79 4.04
N ILE A 125 11.77 2.34 3.96
CA ILE A 125 11.11 2.69 2.69
C ILE A 125 11.98 3.64 1.87
N ARG A 126 12.69 4.57 2.52
CA ARG A 126 13.51 5.58 1.86
C ARG A 126 14.94 5.13 1.56
N ALA A 127 15.38 4.00 2.11
CA ALA A 127 16.77 3.55 2.06
C ALA A 127 17.29 3.21 0.65
N ASN A 128 16.42 3.19 -0.37
CA ASN A 128 16.75 2.97 -1.80
C ASN A 128 17.70 1.78 -2.05
N ARG A 129 17.59 0.74 -1.23
CA ARG A 129 18.42 -0.47 -1.29
C ARG A 129 17.65 -1.71 -1.73
N TYR A 130 16.41 -1.52 -2.16
CA TYR A 130 15.53 -2.58 -2.61
C TYR A 130 15.31 -2.41 -4.10
N ASP A 131 15.29 -3.53 -4.82
CA ASP A 131 15.00 -3.54 -6.24
C ASP A 131 13.50 -3.33 -6.48
N VAL A 132 12.66 -3.73 -5.50
CA VAL A 132 11.24 -3.39 -5.41
C VAL A 132 10.77 -3.31 -3.95
N GLY A 133 9.92 -2.34 -3.63
CA GLY A 133 9.18 -2.27 -2.37
C GLY A 133 7.68 -2.50 -2.58
N VAL A 134 7.01 -3.23 -1.70
CA VAL A 134 5.56 -3.46 -1.70
C VAL A 134 4.98 -3.00 -0.37
N VAL A 135 4.11 -1.99 -0.39
CA VAL A 135 3.51 -1.38 0.81
C VAL A 135 2.00 -1.62 0.82
N LEU A 136 1.52 -2.36 1.84
CA LEU A 136 0.11 -2.73 1.97
C LEU A 136 -0.68 -1.66 2.73
N ILE A 137 -1.64 -1.01 2.07
CA ILE A 137 -2.43 0.12 2.60
C ILE A 137 -3.21 -0.25 3.86
N ASN A 138 -3.93 -1.38 3.85
CA ASN A 138 -4.77 -1.76 5.00
C ASN A 138 -3.93 -2.26 6.19
N GLY A 139 -2.65 -2.51 5.94
CA GLY A 139 -1.67 -2.81 6.95
C GLY A 139 -0.62 -1.71 7.03
N SER A 140 -0.94 -0.44 6.84
CA SER A 140 0.06 0.62 7.00
C SER A 140 -0.58 1.84 7.60
N HIS A 141 0.14 2.47 8.53
CA HIS A 141 -0.26 3.78 9.03
C HIS A 141 -0.14 4.84 7.92
N HIS A 142 -0.95 5.89 8.01
CA HIS A 142 -1.06 6.91 6.97
C HIS A 142 0.27 7.63 6.67
N HIS A 143 1.17 7.79 7.64
CA HIS A 143 2.51 8.32 7.38
C HIS A 143 3.41 7.34 6.62
N THR A 144 3.33 6.04 6.92
CA THR A 144 4.03 4.99 6.17
C THR A 144 3.60 5.01 4.70
N VAL A 145 2.30 5.11 4.43
CA VAL A 145 1.80 5.18 3.05
C VAL A 145 2.22 6.47 2.35
N LYS A 146 2.16 7.60 3.06
CA LYS A 146 2.67 8.87 2.53
C LYS A 146 4.16 8.77 2.16
N ALA A 147 5.00 8.19 3.03
CA ALA A 147 6.42 8.01 2.76
C ALA A 147 6.68 7.09 1.56
N ALA A 148 5.89 6.03 1.41
CA ALA A 148 5.96 5.13 0.25
C ALA A 148 5.68 5.89 -1.07
N TRP A 149 4.65 6.73 -1.08
CA TRP A 149 4.33 7.55 -2.25
C TRP A 149 5.37 8.64 -2.53
N GLU A 150 5.92 9.27 -1.50
CA GLU A 150 7.03 10.22 -1.67
C GLU A 150 8.25 9.54 -2.29
N ALA A 151 8.63 8.36 -1.79
CA ALA A 151 9.76 7.59 -2.33
C ALA A 151 9.50 7.12 -3.77
N GLN A 152 8.27 6.71 -4.10
CA GLN A 152 7.87 6.37 -5.46
C GLN A 152 7.97 7.58 -6.41
N ARG A 153 7.49 8.76 -6.00
CA ARG A 153 7.61 10.01 -6.77
C ARG A 153 9.07 10.46 -6.93
N ALA A 154 9.92 10.10 -5.97
CA ALA A 154 11.37 10.28 -6.06
C ALA A 154 12.07 9.26 -6.98
N GLY A 155 11.31 8.37 -7.64
CA GLY A 155 11.83 7.41 -8.62
C GLY A 155 12.21 6.04 -8.06
N GLN A 156 11.91 5.75 -6.78
CA GLN A 156 12.11 4.41 -6.23
C GLN A 156 11.04 3.45 -6.75
N ASN A 157 11.40 2.19 -6.99
CA ASN A 157 10.47 1.17 -7.43
C ASN A 157 9.61 0.66 -6.27
N ILE A 158 8.58 1.41 -5.92
CA ILE A 158 7.69 1.10 -4.81
C ILE A 158 6.26 0.95 -5.32
N GLN A 159 5.63 -0.17 -4.97
CA GLN A 159 4.27 -0.53 -5.29
C GLN A 159 3.41 -0.40 -4.04
N VAL A 160 2.49 0.56 -4.03
CA VAL A 160 1.52 0.73 -2.95
C VAL A 160 0.22 0.06 -3.37
N THR A 161 -0.26 -0.91 -2.59
CA THR A 161 -1.42 -1.74 -2.95
C THR A 161 -2.38 -1.88 -1.75
N PRO A 162 -3.69 -2.07 -1.98
CA PRO A 162 -4.61 -2.55 -0.95
C PRO A 162 -4.11 -3.86 -0.30
N ASN A 163 -4.75 -4.25 0.80
CA ASN A 163 -4.45 -5.55 1.43
C ASN A 163 -4.52 -6.66 0.37
N ALA A 164 -3.51 -7.52 0.35
CA ALA A 164 -3.36 -8.53 -0.67
C ALA A 164 -2.98 -9.87 -0.03
N GLY A 165 -3.50 -10.96 -0.60
CA GLY A 165 -3.02 -12.30 -0.28
C GLY A 165 -1.58 -12.51 -0.77
N MET A 166 -0.94 -13.55 -0.26
CA MET A 166 0.47 -13.88 -0.56
C MET A 166 0.77 -13.89 -2.07
N THR A 167 -0.03 -14.62 -2.86
CA THR A 167 0.18 -14.77 -4.31
C THR A 167 0.20 -13.42 -5.03
N LYS A 168 -0.72 -12.53 -4.66
CA LYS A 168 -0.81 -11.19 -5.26
C LYS A 168 0.36 -10.30 -4.86
N ILE A 169 0.83 -10.37 -3.60
CA ILE A 169 2.02 -9.65 -3.15
C ILE A 169 3.25 -10.06 -3.97
N ILE A 170 3.45 -11.37 -4.15
CA ILE A 170 4.57 -11.90 -4.94
C ILE A 170 4.46 -11.45 -6.40
N ARG A 171 3.25 -11.51 -6.99
CA ARG A 171 3.05 -11.08 -8.38
C ARG A 171 3.34 -9.60 -8.58
N ILE A 172 2.90 -8.74 -7.67
CA ILE A 172 3.21 -7.30 -7.71
C ILE A 172 4.72 -7.07 -7.66
N ALA A 173 5.45 -7.82 -6.82
CA ALA A 173 6.91 -7.72 -6.78
C ALA A 173 7.54 -8.15 -8.10
N MET A 174 7.08 -9.24 -8.71
CA MET A 174 7.57 -9.74 -10.00
C MET A 174 7.29 -8.77 -11.15
N ASP A 175 6.05 -8.28 -11.28
CA ASP A 175 5.64 -7.40 -12.38
C ASP A 175 6.36 -6.03 -12.36
N ALA A 176 6.97 -5.68 -11.22
CA ALA A 176 7.71 -4.44 -11.01
C ALA A 176 9.22 -4.57 -11.24
N LEU A 177 9.78 -5.78 -11.35
CA LEU A 177 11.23 -6.05 -11.51
C LEU A 177 11.65 -6.17 -12.97
#